data_AF-A0A7G2LUN0-F1
#
_entry.id   AF-A0A7G2LUN0-F1
#
_cell.length_a   1.000
_cell.length_b   1.000
_cell.length_c   1.000
_cell.angle_alpha   90.00
_cell.angle_beta   90.00
_cell.angle_gamma   90.00
#
_symmetry.space_group_name_H-M   'P 1'
#
loop_
_entity.id
_entity.type
_entity.pdbx_description
1 polymer ?
#
loop_
_entity_poly.entity_id
_entity_poly.type
_entity_poly.pdbx_seq_one_letter_code
_entity_poly.pdbx_strand_id
1 'polypeptide(L)'
;MADFEDLENLEDRADGLNETLAQTSGLVSGFGGELRRMQSALSATGKDMAALEQGLSRGLRRAFDGVVFDGAKLSEVLTDLANSMIRSTYNAAMRPVTDHFGGLISEGVGGIVEGIFPFANGAPFSQGKVMPFAQGGVVTSATAFPMRGGTGVMGEAGPEAIMPLARGADGKLGVRGA
;
A
#
# COMPACT_ATOMS: atom_id res chain seq x y z
N MET A 1 2.27 -15.88 62.73
CA MET A 1 2.22 -16.64 61.46
C MET A 1 1.02 -16.23 60.63
N ALA A 2 -0.18 -16.08 61.23
CA ALA A 2 -1.38 -15.55 60.56
C ALA A 2 -1.22 -14.17 59.89
N ASP A 3 -0.53 -13.21 60.52
CA ASP A 3 -0.37 -11.85 59.94
C ASP A 3 0.45 -11.81 58.63
N PHE A 4 1.32 -12.79 58.40
CA PHE A 4 2.11 -12.86 57.16
C PHE A 4 1.28 -13.42 55.99
N GLU A 5 0.35 -14.31 56.30
CA GLU A 5 -0.55 -14.96 55.33
C GLU A 5 -1.63 -13.98 54.83
N ASP A 6 -2.09 -13.07 55.68
CA ASP A 6 -3.01 -11.98 55.29
C ASP A 6 -2.31 -10.92 54.40
N LEU A 7 -1.03 -10.65 54.62
CA LEU A 7 -0.24 -9.72 53.79
C LEU A 7 0.03 -10.28 52.39
N GLU A 8 0.38 -11.58 52.29
CA GLU A 8 0.60 -12.27 51.01
C GLU A 8 -0.70 -12.31 50.17
N ASN A 9 -1.84 -12.61 50.80
CA ASN A 9 -3.15 -12.56 50.14
C ASN A 9 -3.55 -11.14 49.67
N LEU A 10 -3.09 -10.09 50.36
CA LEU A 10 -3.35 -8.71 49.95
C LEU A 10 -2.51 -8.33 48.73
N GLU A 11 -1.26 -8.79 48.68
CA GLU A 11 -0.33 -8.56 47.57
C GLU A 11 -0.81 -9.27 46.29
N ASP A 12 -1.22 -10.54 46.38
CA ASP A 12 -1.81 -11.28 45.26
C ASP A 12 -3.06 -10.60 44.68
N ARG A 13 -3.91 -10.04 45.56
CA ARG A 13 -5.11 -9.28 45.15
C ARG A 13 -4.74 -7.94 44.51
N ALA A 14 -3.69 -7.28 44.99
CA ALA A 14 -3.19 -6.03 44.42
C ALA A 14 -2.59 -6.25 43.03
N ASP A 15 -1.85 -7.34 42.84
CA ASP A 15 -1.27 -7.70 41.55
C ASP A 15 -2.35 -8.07 40.53
N GLY A 16 -3.35 -8.87 40.92
CA GLY A 16 -4.49 -9.17 40.06
C GLY A 16 -5.31 -7.94 39.66
N LEU A 17 -5.47 -6.98 40.57
CA LEU A 17 -6.12 -5.69 40.26
C LEU A 17 -5.28 -4.87 39.28
N ASN A 18 -3.96 -4.81 39.48
CA ASN A 18 -3.04 -4.09 38.61
C ASN A 18 -3.05 -4.66 37.18
N GLU A 19 -3.07 -5.98 37.03
CA GLU A 19 -3.19 -6.63 35.72
C GLU A 19 -4.53 -6.30 35.03
N THR A 20 -5.63 -6.35 35.78
CA THR A 20 -6.97 -6.01 35.26
C THR A 20 -7.05 -4.54 34.83
N LEU A 21 -6.43 -3.63 35.60
CA LEU A 21 -6.34 -2.21 35.25
C LEU A 21 -5.47 -2.00 34.00
N ALA A 22 -4.37 -2.73 33.85
CA ALA A 22 -3.53 -2.67 32.65
C ALA A 22 -4.29 -3.15 31.40
N GLN A 23 -5.02 -4.26 31.50
CA GLN A 23 -5.88 -4.77 30.42
C GLN A 23 -6.98 -3.76 30.06
N THR A 24 -7.63 -3.16 31.07
CA THR A 24 -8.67 -2.15 30.87
C THR A 24 -8.11 -0.89 30.19
N SER A 25 -6.92 -0.45 30.58
CA SER A 25 -6.22 0.68 29.93
C SER A 25 -5.92 0.41 28.45
N GLY A 26 -5.50 -0.83 28.13
CA GLY A 26 -5.33 -1.28 26.75
C GLY A 26 -6.63 -1.23 25.94
N LEU A 27 -7.74 -1.70 26.52
CA LEU A 27 -9.07 -1.65 25.89
C LEU A 27 -9.55 -0.21 25.67
N VAL A 28 -9.37 0.67 26.65
CA VAL A 28 -9.76 2.09 26.54
C VAL A 28 -8.95 2.81 25.45
N SER A 29 -7.65 2.55 25.37
CA SER A 29 -6.80 3.10 24.30
C SER A 29 -7.20 2.57 22.92
N GLY A 30 -7.48 1.27 22.82
CA GLY A 30 -7.98 0.65 21.58
C GLY A 30 -9.32 1.24 21.14
N PHE A 31 -10.27 1.37 22.06
CA PHE A 31 -11.56 1.98 21.82
C PHE A 31 -11.45 3.44 21.37
N GLY A 32 -10.55 4.23 21.98
CA GLY A 32 -10.26 5.59 21.53
C GLY A 32 -9.73 5.65 20.10
N GLY A 33 -8.92 4.66 19.71
CA GLY A 33 -8.47 4.48 18.33
C GLY A 33 -9.62 4.18 17.36
N GLU A 34 -10.58 3.34 17.77
CA GLU A 34 -11.73 2.99 16.95
C GLU A 34 -12.72 4.15 16.79
N LEU A 35 -12.97 4.90 17.87
CA LEU A 35 -13.81 6.12 17.82
C LEU A 35 -13.27 7.14 16.80
N ARG A 36 -11.95 7.33 16.72
CA ARG A 36 -11.32 8.22 15.73
C ARG A 36 -11.48 7.70 14.30
N ARG A 37 -11.37 6.39 14.09
CA ARG A 37 -11.62 5.76 12.77
C ARG A 37 -13.08 5.95 12.36
N MET A 38 -14.03 5.70 13.26
CA MET A 38 -15.44 5.96 13.02
C MET A 38 -15.70 7.43 12.72
N GLN A 39 -15.10 8.37 13.46
CA GLN A 39 -15.21 9.80 13.18
C GLN A 39 -14.72 10.15 11.77
N SER A 40 -13.58 9.59 11.36
CA SER A 40 -13.03 9.79 10.01
C SER A 40 -13.96 9.22 8.93
N ALA A 41 -14.48 8.01 9.14
CA ALA A 41 -15.43 7.38 8.22
C ALA A 41 -16.74 8.18 8.11
N LEU A 42 -17.30 8.63 9.24
CA LEU A 42 -18.50 9.48 9.26
C LEU A 42 -18.26 10.83 8.57
N SER A 43 -17.08 11.43 8.74
CA SER A 43 -16.72 12.66 8.04
C SER A 43 -16.62 12.47 6.53
N ALA A 44 -16.02 11.38 6.08
CA ALA A 44 -15.95 11.03 4.66
C ALA A 44 -17.37 10.80 4.08
N THR A 45 -18.18 9.99 4.74
CA THR A 45 -19.59 9.77 4.36
C THR A 45 -20.38 11.07 4.30
N GLY A 46 -20.16 12.01 5.23
CA GLY A 46 -20.80 13.33 5.21
C GLY A 46 -20.42 14.15 3.98
N LYS A 47 -19.14 14.13 3.56
CA LYS A 47 -18.69 14.79 2.32
C LYS A 47 -19.32 14.15 1.08
N ASP A 48 -19.41 12.83 1.05
CA ASP A 48 -20.02 12.10 -0.06
C ASP A 48 -21.53 12.38 -0.15
N MET A 49 -22.23 12.44 0.99
CA MET A 49 -23.64 12.84 1.04
C MET A 49 -23.85 14.25 0.51
N ALA A 50 -23.00 15.22 0.89
CA ALA A 50 -23.10 16.58 0.37
C ALA A 50 -22.86 16.65 -1.15
N ALA A 51 -21.93 15.85 -1.67
CA ALA A 51 -21.69 15.76 -3.11
C ALA A 51 -22.90 15.14 -3.85
N LEU A 52 -23.50 14.10 -3.28
CA LEU A 52 -24.71 13.46 -3.81
C LEU A 52 -25.89 14.43 -3.80
N GLU A 53 -26.13 15.15 -2.70
CA GLU A 53 -27.20 16.13 -2.57
C GLU A 53 -27.10 17.19 -3.67
N GLN A 54 -25.92 17.79 -3.82
CA GLN A 54 -25.70 18.78 -4.86
C GLN A 54 -25.85 18.20 -6.27
N GLY A 55 -25.40 16.97 -6.49
CA GLY A 55 -25.56 16.25 -7.76
C GLY A 55 -27.03 16.01 -8.09
N LEU A 56 -27.81 15.57 -7.10
CA LEU A 56 -29.24 15.32 -7.20
C LEU A 56 -30.00 16.61 -7.45
N SER A 57 -29.74 17.69 -6.69
CA SER A 57 -30.41 18.98 -6.90
C SER A 57 -30.14 19.56 -8.28
N ARG A 58 -28.90 19.46 -8.77
CA ARG A 58 -28.55 19.89 -10.14
C ARG A 58 -29.20 19.02 -11.20
N GLY A 59 -29.23 17.71 -11.00
CA GLY A 59 -29.88 16.75 -11.91
C GLY A 59 -31.38 16.99 -11.98
N LEU A 60 -32.03 17.15 -10.83
CA LEU A 60 -33.46 17.44 -10.71
C LEU A 60 -33.82 18.78 -11.35
N ARG A 61 -33.03 19.83 -11.09
CA ARG A 61 -33.23 21.14 -11.72
C ARG A 61 -33.11 21.05 -13.25
N ARG A 62 -32.08 20.38 -13.77
CA ARG A 62 -31.91 20.19 -15.21
C ARG A 62 -33.04 19.38 -15.84
N ALA A 63 -33.53 18.36 -15.13
CA ALA A 63 -34.70 17.57 -15.54
C ALA A 63 -35.95 18.45 -15.65
N PHE A 64 -36.22 19.30 -14.66
CA PHE A 64 -37.34 20.23 -14.70
C PHE A 64 -37.18 21.29 -15.80
N ASP A 65 -36.00 21.90 -15.91
CA ASP A 65 -35.73 22.92 -16.94
C ASP A 65 -35.90 22.32 -18.34
N GLY A 66 -35.41 21.10 -18.60
CA GLY A 66 -35.56 20.43 -19.90
C GLY A 66 -37.00 20.04 -20.24
N VAL A 67 -37.81 19.66 -19.26
CA VAL A 67 -39.24 19.36 -19.49
C VAL A 67 -40.05 20.63 -19.72
N VAL A 68 -39.78 21.69 -18.94
CA VAL A 68 -40.58 22.93 -18.95
C VAL A 68 -40.22 23.84 -20.11
N PHE A 69 -38.92 24.03 -20.39
CA PHE A 69 -38.45 24.98 -21.38
C PHE A 69 -38.11 24.32 -22.72
N ASP A 70 -37.55 23.10 -22.71
CA ASP A 70 -37.08 22.44 -23.93
C ASP A 70 -38.08 21.41 -24.48
N GLY A 71 -39.20 21.15 -23.77
CA GLY A 71 -40.20 20.15 -24.17
C GLY A 71 -39.64 18.73 -24.25
N ALA A 72 -38.53 18.47 -23.57
CA ALA A 72 -37.85 17.18 -23.59
C ALA A 72 -38.80 16.08 -23.09
N LYS A 73 -38.78 14.93 -23.78
CA LYS A 73 -39.57 13.78 -23.34
C LYS A 73 -39.03 13.30 -22.00
N LEU A 74 -39.92 13.01 -21.05
CA LEU A 74 -39.57 12.44 -19.75
C LEU A 74 -38.64 11.22 -19.87
N SER A 75 -38.79 10.43 -20.93
CA SER A 75 -37.93 9.28 -21.23
C SER A 75 -36.46 9.63 -21.44
N GLU A 76 -36.17 10.78 -22.06
CA GLU A 76 -34.80 11.26 -22.32
C GLU A 76 -34.15 11.73 -21.03
N VAL A 77 -34.89 12.48 -20.22
CA VAL A 77 -34.49 12.91 -18.88
C VAL A 77 -34.20 11.72 -17.95
N LEU A 78 -35.04 10.69 -17.98
CA LEU A 78 -34.83 9.46 -17.21
C LEU A 78 -33.60 8.68 -17.71
N THR A 79 -33.36 8.68 -19.03
CA THR A 79 -32.17 8.05 -19.63
C THR A 79 -30.90 8.77 -19.19
N ASP A 80 -30.91 10.10 -19.16
CA ASP A 80 -29.79 10.91 -18.70
C ASP A 80 -29.53 10.74 -17.20
N LEU A 81 -30.59 10.66 -16.39
CA LEU A 81 -30.47 10.34 -14.96
C LEU A 81 -29.86 8.95 -14.76
N ALA A 82 -30.32 7.94 -15.50
CA ALA A 82 -29.76 6.59 -15.46
C ALA A 82 -28.28 6.59 -15.86
N ASN A 83 -27.92 7.27 -16.94
CA ASN A 83 -26.54 7.41 -17.39
C ASN A 83 -25.66 8.16 -16.37
N SER A 84 -26.22 9.13 -15.66
CA SER A 84 -25.53 9.86 -14.59
C SER A 84 -25.29 8.97 -13.37
N MET A 85 -26.30 8.19 -12.96
CA MET A 85 -26.16 7.21 -11.87
C MET A 85 -25.12 6.13 -12.21
N ILE A 86 -25.15 5.57 -13.42
CA ILE A 86 -24.16 4.57 -13.87
C ILE A 86 -22.76 5.16 -13.82
N ARG A 87 -22.57 6.38 -14.35
CA ARG A 87 -21.27 7.08 -14.30
C ARG A 87 -20.82 7.36 -12.87
N SER A 88 -21.72 7.79 -11.99
CA SER A 88 -21.40 8.07 -10.59
C SER A 88 -20.98 6.80 -9.85
N THR A 89 -21.72 5.71 -10.00
CA THR A 89 -21.41 4.42 -9.36
C THR A 89 -20.11 3.83 -9.92
N TYR A 90 -19.90 3.92 -11.25
CA TYR A 90 -18.66 3.51 -11.88
C TYR A 90 -17.45 4.31 -11.37
N ASN A 91 -17.59 5.64 -11.30
CA ASN A 91 -16.53 6.51 -10.78
C ASN A 91 -16.27 6.25 -9.28
N ALA A 92 -17.30 5.99 -8.48
CA ALA A 92 -17.14 5.62 -7.07
C ALA A 92 -16.42 4.27 -6.90
N ALA A 93 -16.70 3.30 -7.77
CA ALA A 93 -16.03 2.00 -7.77
C ALA A 93 -14.58 2.06 -8.28
N MET A 94 -14.29 2.97 -9.23
CA MET A 94 -12.94 3.17 -9.77
C MET A 94 -12.09 4.14 -8.96
N ARG A 95 -12.68 5.00 -8.14
CA ARG A 95 -11.97 5.94 -7.24
C ARG A 95 -10.84 5.30 -6.43
N PRO A 96 -11.03 4.17 -5.74
CA PRO A 96 -9.94 3.53 -4.99
C PRO A 96 -8.78 3.12 -5.89
N VAL A 97 -9.05 2.65 -7.11
CA VAL A 97 -8.02 2.29 -8.10
C VAL A 97 -7.33 3.55 -8.60
N THR A 98 -8.09 4.58 -8.98
CA THR A 98 -7.55 5.87 -9.43
C THR A 98 -6.75 6.58 -8.34
N ASP A 99 -7.13 6.47 -7.07
CA ASP A 99 -6.42 7.07 -5.94
C ASP A 99 -5.14 6.28 -5.62
N HIS A 100 -5.16 4.95 -5.72
CA HIS A 100 -4.00 4.10 -5.50
C HIS A 100 -2.98 4.21 -6.67
N PHE A 101 -3.46 4.26 -7.91
CA PHE A 101 -2.62 4.47 -9.09
C PHE A 101 -2.23 5.95 -9.25
N GLY A 102 -3.09 6.89 -8.87
CA GLY A 102 -2.82 8.33 -8.86
C GLY A 102 -1.79 8.72 -7.80
N GLY A 103 -1.80 8.06 -6.64
CA GLY A 103 -0.72 8.12 -5.66
C GLY A 103 0.62 7.67 -6.25
N LEU A 104 0.66 6.50 -6.89
CA LEU A 104 1.88 5.96 -7.51
C LEU A 104 2.37 6.76 -8.73
N ILE A 105 1.46 7.33 -9.53
CA ILE A 105 1.80 8.17 -10.69
C ILE A 105 2.23 9.57 -10.24
N SER A 106 1.61 10.15 -9.22
CA SER A 106 2.05 11.44 -8.66
C SER A 106 3.40 11.33 -7.93
N GLU A 107 3.69 10.19 -7.30
CA GLU A 107 5.00 9.87 -6.73
C GLU A 107 6.04 9.63 -7.84
N GLY A 108 5.65 9.05 -8.98
CA GLY A 108 6.50 8.87 -10.17
C GLY A 108 6.77 10.14 -10.99
N VAL A 109 5.79 11.05 -11.13
CA VAL A 109 5.95 12.33 -11.86
C VAL A 109 6.54 13.42 -10.95
N GLY A 110 6.23 13.39 -9.65
CA GLY A 110 6.90 14.18 -8.62
C GLY A 110 8.40 13.89 -8.58
N GLY A 111 8.80 12.62 -8.69
CA GLY A 111 10.21 12.21 -8.77
C GLY A 111 10.95 12.65 -10.06
N ILE A 112 10.24 12.95 -11.15
CA ILE A 112 10.86 13.43 -12.40
C ILE A 112 11.04 14.96 -12.39
N VAL A 113 10.12 15.70 -11.77
CA VAL A 113 10.24 17.17 -11.62
C VAL A 113 11.18 17.54 -10.47
N GLU A 114 11.27 16.72 -9.41
CA GLU A 114 12.29 16.83 -8.35
C GLU A 114 13.69 16.39 -8.83
N GLY A 115 13.81 15.79 -10.02
CA GLY A 115 15.10 15.49 -10.67
C GLY A 115 15.89 16.72 -11.15
N ILE A 116 15.30 17.92 -11.10
CA ILE A 116 15.94 19.18 -11.53
C ILE A 116 16.37 20.08 -10.35
N PHE A 117 15.83 19.84 -9.14
CA PHE A 117 16.29 20.50 -7.92
C PHE A 117 16.63 19.45 -6.88
N PRO A 118 17.91 19.29 -6.51
CA PRO A 118 18.28 18.28 -5.54
C PRO A 118 17.76 18.73 -4.18
N PHE A 119 17.08 17.83 -3.48
CA PHE A 119 16.72 17.90 -2.06
C PHE A 119 15.37 18.56 -1.71
N ALA A 120 14.27 17.79 -1.71
CA ALA A 120 13.10 18.10 -0.90
C ALA A 120 12.18 16.90 -0.57
N ASN A 121 12.72 15.74 -0.13
CA ASN A 121 12.25 14.96 1.05
C ASN A 121 12.76 13.50 1.06
N GLY A 122 13.64 13.17 2.01
CA GLY A 122 13.72 11.82 2.58
C GLY A 122 14.38 10.73 1.72
N ALA A 123 15.70 10.78 1.63
CA ALA A 123 16.59 9.73 1.12
C ALA A 123 16.06 8.27 1.27
N PRO A 124 15.65 7.60 0.18
CA PRO A 124 15.58 6.13 0.15
C PRO A 124 16.99 5.48 0.10
N PHE A 125 18.04 6.29 0.18
CA PHE A 125 19.44 5.85 0.35
C PHE A 125 19.75 5.26 1.74
N SER A 126 18.77 5.15 2.64
CA SER A 126 18.81 4.20 3.76
C SER A 126 18.37 2.81 3.27
N GLN A 127 18.97 2.21 2.25
CA GLN A 127 20.19 1.43 2.47
C GLN A 127 20.93 1.12 1.15
N GLY A 128 20.73 1.89 0.08
CA GLY A 128 21.63 1.88 -1.10
C GLY A 128 21.96 0.50 -1.69
N LYS A 129 21.07 -0.49 -1.56
CA LYS A 129 21.25 -1.83 -2.10
C LYS A 129 20.21 -2.06 -3.18
N VAL A 130 20.50 -1.53 -4.36
CA VAL A 130 20.03 -2.16 -5.58
C VAL A 130 20.50 -3.61 -5.49
N MET A 131 19.57 -4.57 -5.43
CA MET A 131 19.88 -5.98 -5.66
C MET A 131 20.35 -6.10 -7.11
N PRO A 132 21.65 -6.22 -7.42
CA PRO A 132 22.11 -6.11 -8.78
C PRO A 132 22.08 -7.48 -9.45
N PHE A 133 21.02 -8.27 -9.26
CA PHE A 133 20.86 -9.56 -9.95
C PHE A 133 19.37 -9.85 -10.20
N ALA A 134 18.68 -8.93 -10.88
CA ALA A 134 17.33 -9.22 -11.38
C ALA A 134 17.36 -10.17 -12.60
N GLN A 135 18.52 -10.34 -13.25
CA GLN A 135 18.75 -11.25 -14.37
C GLN A 135 20.18 -11.79 -14.23
N GLY A 136 20.33 -13.10 -13.96
CA GLY A 136 21.63 -13.74 -13.76
C GLY A 136 22.60 -13.44 -14.91
N GLY A 137 23.70 -12.76 -14.57
CA GLY A 137 24.81 -12.47 -15.47
C GLY A 137 26.08 -13.17 -15.00
N VAL A 138 26.98 -13.48 -15.93
CA VAL A 138 28.30 -14.08 -15.64
C VAL A 138 29.26 -12.95 -15.26
N VAL A 139 29.94 -13.07 -14.12
CA VAL A 139 30.89 -12.08 -13.62
C VAL A 139 32.29 -12.46 -14.08
N THR A 140 32.69 -11.97 -15.25
CA THR A 140 33.96 -12.32 -15.91
C THR A 140 35.19 -11.62 -15.33
N SER A 141 35.02 -10.74 -14.33
CA SER A 141 36.12 -10.01 -13.68
C SER A 141 35.76 -9.58 -12.26
N ALA A 142 36.78 -9.34 -11.41
CA ALA A 142 36.62 -8.94 -10.02
C ALA A 142 35.73 -7.69 -9.88
N THR A 143 34.48 -7.90 -9.47
CA THR A 143 33.44 -6.89 -9.35
C THR A 143 33.19 -6.60 -7.87
N ALA A 144 33.48 -5.37 -7.47
CA ALA A 144 33.25 -4.90 -6.11
C ALA A 144 31.77 -4.57 -5.90
N PHE A 145 31.20 -5.02 -4.78
CA PHE A 145 29.85 -4.66 -4.36
C PHE A 145 29.82 -4.20 -2.90
N PRO A 146 28.97 -3.21 -2.57
CA PRO A 146 28.92 -2.67 -1.22
C PRO A 146 28.29 -3.67 -0.23
N MET A 147 28.98 -3.93 0.88
CA MET A 147 28.46 -4.68 2.03
C MET A 147 28.33 -3.76 3.25
N ARG A 148 27.56 -4.17 4.26
CA ARG A 148 27.43 -3.36 5.49
C ARG A 148 28.75 -3.44 6.26
N GLY A 149 29.52 -2.35 6.27
CA GLY A 149 30.81 -2.25 6.96
C GLY A 149 32.03 -2.59 6.10
N GLY A 150 31.91 -2.66 4.77
CA GLY A 150 33.05 -2.87 3.88
C GLY A 150 32.66 -3.11 2.42
N THR A 151 33.64 -3.39 1.57
CA THR A 151 33.42 -3.73 0.15
C THR A 151 33.68 -5.21 -0.05
N GLY A 152 32.69 -5.95 -0.55
CA GLY A 152 32.86 -7.33 -1.00
C GLY A 152 33.35 -7.36 -2.44
N VAL A 153 34.22 -8.31 -2.80
CA VAL A 153 34.65 -8.52 -4.18
C VAL A 153 34.14 -9.87 -4.63
N MET A 154 33.36 -9.90 -5.72
CA MET A 154 32.95 -11.11 -6.40
C MET A 154 33.84 -11.28 -7.63
N GLY A 155 34.57 -12.37 -7.72
CA GLY A 155 35.37 -12.72 -8.87
C GLY A 155 35.65 -14.21 -8.87
N GLU A 156 35.70 -14.80 -10.05
CA GLU A 156 36.05 -16.22 -10.22
C GLU A 156 37.54 -16.40 -9.87
N ALA A 157 37.90 -17.52 -9.26
CA ALA A 157 39.27 -17.78 -8.81
C ALA A 157 40.30 -17.92 -9.97
N GLY A 158 39.82 -17.99 -11.21
CA GLY A 158 40.59 -18.03 -12.45
C GLY A 158 39.66 -18.26 -13.65
N PRO A 159 40.16 -18.23 -14.90
CA PRO A 159 39.35 -18.46 -16.08
C PRO A 159 38.78 -19.89 -16.09
N GLU A 160 37.48 -20.05 -15.81
CA GLU A 160 36.78 -21.32 -15.94
C GLU A 160 36.12 -21.41 -17.32
N ALA A 161 36.32 -22.52 -18.03
CA ALA A 161 35.71 -22.72 -19.34
C ALA A 161 34.25 -23.22 -19.20
N ILE A 162 33.30 -22.51 -19.81
CA ILE A 162 31.93 -23.00 -19.97
C ILE A 162 31.93 -24.05 -21.09
N MET A 163 31.94 -25.32 -20.70
CA MET A 163 31.93 -26.46 -21.63
C MET A 163 30.51 -27.03 -21.78
N PRO A 164 30.07 -27.37 -23.01
CA PRO A 164 28.78 -28.01 -23.19
C PRO A 164 28.80 -29.41 -22.55
N LEU A 165 28.06 -29.57 -21.45
CA LEU A 165 27.89 -30.86 -20.80
C LEU A 165 26.73 -31.62 -21.45
N ALA A 166 26.97 -32.88 -21.80
CA ALA A 166 25.95 -33.79 -22.29
C ALA A 166 26.01 -35.11 -21.50
N ARG A 167 24.84 -35.73 -21.31
CA ARG A 167 24.77 -37.06 -20.70
C ARG A 167 25.04 -38.11 -21.77
N GLY A 168 26.03 -38.97 -21.53
CA GLY A 168 26.31 -40.12 -22.40
C GLY A 168 25.20 -41.17 -22.33
N ALA A 169 25.23 -42.12 -23.26
CA ALA A 169 24.30 -43.27 -23.24
C ALA A 169 24.48 -44.15 -21.98
N ASP A 170 25.63 -44.03 -21.31
CA ASP A 170 25.94 -44.65 -20.01
C ASP A 170 25.35 -43.88 -18.81
N GLY A 171 24.62 -42.79 -19.06
CA GLY A 171 23.98 -41.97 -18.03
C GLY A 171 24.93 -41.04 -17.28
N LYS A 172 26.23 -41.01 -17.60
CA LYS A 172 27.20 -40.12 -16.95
C LYS A 172 27.28 -38.78 -17.67
N LEU A 173 27.54 -37.71 -16.90
CA LEU A 173 27.69 -36.36 -17.42
C LEU A 173 29.13 -36.17 -17.91
N GLY A 174 29.32 -35.78 -19.18
CA GLY A 174 30.64 -35.53 -19.77
C GLY A 174 30.67 -34.27 -20.62
N VAL A 175 31.87 -33.77 -20.92
CA VAL A 175 32.08 -32.63 -21.82
C VAL A 175 31.97 -33.11 -23.27
N ARG A 176 31.12 -32.47 -24.07
CA ARG A 176 31.06 -32.72 -25.51
C ARG A 176 32.34 -32.14 -26.14
N GLY A 177 33.20 -33.00 -26.69
CA GLY A 177 34.25 -32.56 -27.61
C GLY A 177 33.59 -31.91 -28.84
N ALA A 178 34.17 -30.81 -29.31
CA ALA A 178 33.77 -30.17 -30.57
C ALA A 178 34.01 -31.11 -31.77
#